data_AF-A0A6G0Z9X3-F1
#
_entry.id   AF-A0A6G0Z9X3-F1
#
_cell.length_a   1.000
_cell.length_b   1.000
_cell.length_c   1.000
_cell.angle_alpha   90.00
_cell.angle_beta   90.00
_cell.angle_gamma   90.00
#
_symmetry.space_group_name_H-M   'P 1'
#
loop_
_entity.id
_entity.type
_entity.pdbx_description
1 polymer ?
#
loop_
_entity_poly.entity_id
_entity_poly.type
_entity_poly.pdbx_seq_one_letter_code
_entity_poly.pdbx_strand_id
1 'polypeptide(L)'
;MARSSSSVTMKVFMIAICVCAALARPEDVKVENKPAVIKSETLAAPLPTNIVKRATDTIQLDSSLPNVSEDVLDKALSDRRFVQRQLKCATGEGPCDPIGRKIKAHAPLVLRGMCVKCSQSEIKQIQRVMSHIQKNYPKEYTKMLKQYQSGF
;
A
#
# COMPACT_ATOMS: atom_id res chain seq x y z
N MET A 1 1.30 -50.50 39.76
CA MET A 1 0.65 -50.36 38.43
C MET A 1 0.43 -48.88 38.14
N ALA A 2 1.28 -48.23 37.35
CA ALA A 2 1.11 -46.83 36.92
C ALA A 2 1.29 -46.79 35.39
N ARG A 3 0.20 -47.02 34.66
CA ARG A 3 0.21 -47.15 33.21
C ARG A 3 -0.04 -45.77 32.58
N SER A 4 1.03 -45.18 32.05
CA SER A 4 1.02 -44.26 30.90
C SER A 4 -0.16 -43.26 30.82
N SER A 5 -0.22 -42.28 31.74
CA SER A 5 -1.13 -41.12 31.62
C SER A 5 -0.60 -40.01 30.70
N SER A 6 0.64 -40.11 30.24
CA SER A 6 1.31 -39.06 29.45
C SER A 6 0.84 -39.00 27.98
N SER A 7 0.43 -40.13 27.40
CA SER A 7 0.02 -40.16 25.98
C SER A 7 -1.37 -39.55 25.75
N VAL A 8 -2.29 -39.74 26.69
CA VAL A 8 -3.64 -39.18 26.60
C VAL A 8 -3.61 -37.68 26.88
N THR A 9 -2.87 -37.24 27.91
CA THR A 9 -2.70 -35.82 28.22
C THR A 9 -2.00 -35.05 27.10
N MET A 10 -0.93 -35.59 26.48
CA MET A 10 -0.31 -34.94 25.31
C MET A 10 -1.25 -34.85 24.10
N LYS A 11 -2.06 -35.88 23.83
CA LYS A 11 -3.03 -35.86 22.72
C LYS A 11 -4.14 -34.84 22.97
N VAL A 12 -4.65 -34.74 24.19
CA VAL A 12 -5.66 -33.72 24.56
C VAL A 12 -5.07 -32.31 24.42
N PHE A 13 -3.82 -32.10 24.82
CA PHE A 13 -3.14 -30.81 24.68
C PHE A 13 -2.93 -30.42 23.21
N MET A 14 -2.52 -31.37 22.36
CA MET A 14 -2.38 -31.14 20.92
C MET A 14 -3.71 -30.88 20.22
N ILE A 15 -4.76 -31.61 20.58
CA ILE A 15 -6.11 -31.35 20.06
C ILE A 15 -6.59 -29.96 20.48
N ALA A 16 -6.37 -29.56 21.74
CA ALA A 16 -6.74 -28.24 22.23
C ALA A 16 -6.01 -27.10 21.49
N ILE A 17 -4.69 -27.24 21.27
CA ILE A 17 -3.90 -26.26 20.50
C ILE A 17 -4.41 -26.16 19.05
N CYS A 18 -4.66 -27.29 18.39
CA CYS A 18 -5.16 -27.30 17.02
C CYS A 18 -6.57 -26.70 16.88
N VAL A 19 -7.46 -26.95 17.85
CA VAL A 19 -8.79 -26.35 17.90
C VAL A 19 -8.70 -24.85 18.15
N CYS A 20 -7.82 -24.39 19.06
CA CYS A 20 -7.58 -22.96 19.27
C CYS A 20 -7.03 -22.27 18.02
N ALA A 21 -6.11 -22.91 17.29
CA ALA A 21 -5.58 -22.38 16.04
C ALA A 21 -6.61 -22.35 14.90
N ALA A 22 -7.52 -23.35 14.84
CA ALA A 22 -8.58 -23.40 13.83
C ALA A 22 -9.78 -22.48 14.15
N LEU A 23 -10.05 -22.21 15.43
CA LEU A 23 -11.09 -21.28 15.88
C LEU A 23 -10.62 -19.82 15.92
N ALA A 24 -9.31 -19.57 15.81
CA ALA A 24 -8.75 -18.25 15.58
C ALA A 24 -9.09 -17.77 14.16
N ARG A 25 -10.36 -17.41 13.94
CA ARG A 25 -10.74 -16.52 12.85
C ARG A 25 -10.05 -15.18 13.12
N PRO A 26 -9.24 -14.64 12.20
CA PRO A 26 -8.90 -13.23 12.26
C PRO A 26 -10.20 -12.46 12.06
N GLU A 27 -10.62 -11.72 13.09
CA GLU A 27 -11.77 -10.83 13.01
C GLU A 27 -11.54 -9.82 11.89
N ASP A 28 -12.45 -9.84 10.91
CA ASP A 28 -12.61 -8.82 9.91
C ASP A 28 -12.65 -7.44 10.58
N VAL A 29 -11.62 -6.62 10.34
CA VAL A 29 -11.63 -5.19 10.67
C VAL A 29 -12.68 -4.53 9.78
N LYS A 30 -13.93 -4.52 10.25
CA LYS A 30 -15.01 -3.74 9.69
C LYS A 30 -14.76 -2.26 10.01
N VAL A 31 -14.06 -1.57 9.11
CA VAL A 31 -13.96 -0.12 9.11
C VAL A 31 -15.33 0.45 8.74
N GLU A 32 -16.16 0.71 9.75
CA GLU A 32 -17.40 1.47 9.59
C GLU A 32 -17.05 2.96 9.51
N ASN A 33 -16.87 3.46 8.28
CA ASN A 33 -16.55 4.86 8.05
C ASN A 33 -17.86 5.66 7.90
N LYS A 34 -18.20 6.44 8.93
CA LYS A 34 -19.31 7.38 8.94
C LYS A 34 -18.94 8.59 8.06
N PRO A 35 -19.76 8.97 7.06
CA PRO A 35 -19.45 10.13 6.22
C PRO A 35 -19.66 11.42 7.03
N ALA A 36 -18.57 12.11 7.35
CA ALA A 36 -18.62 13.50 7.76
C ALA A 36 -18.84 14.37 6.52
N VAL A 37 -20.09 14.79 6.33
CA VAL A 37 -20.51 15.79 5.35
C VAL A 37 -19.84 17.12 5.69
N ILE A 38 -18.85 17.54 4.91
CA ILE A 38 -18.40 18.93 4.88
C ILE A 38 -19.13 19.61 3.71
N LYS A 39 -20.18 20.37 4.03
CA LYS A 39 -20.78 21.36 3.14
C LYS A 39 -19.73 22.42 2.82
N SER A 40 -19.51 22.67 1.53
CA SER A 40 -18.82 23.89 1.07
C SER A 40 -19.81 24.65 0.20
N GLU A 41 -20.39 25.69 0.78
CA GLU A 41 -21.26 26.65 0.10
C GLU A 41 -20.39 27.65 -0.69
N THR A 42 -20.69 27.73 -1.99
CA THR A 42 -20.99 28.94 -2.77
C THR A 42 -20.13 30.20 -2.57
N LEU A 43 -19.44 30.63 -3.64
CA LEU A 43 -19.75 31.93 -4.27
C LEU A 43 -19.19 32.02 -5.70
N ALA A 44 -20.07 32.42 -6.62
CA ALA A 44 -19.78 32.71 -8.01
C ALA A 44 -19.04 34.05 -8.19
N ALA A 45 -18.18 34.14 -9.20
CA ALA A 45 -17.94 35.36 -10.00
C ALA A 45 -17.14 35.02 -11.27
N PRO A 46 -17.26 35.81 -12.36
CA PRO A 46 -17.16 35.34 -13.74
C PRO A 46 -15.79 35.55 -14.41
N LEU A 47 -15.65 34.88 -15.56
CA LEU A 47 -14.58 34.92 -16.57
C LEU A 47 -13.94 36.31 -16.82
N PRO A 48 -12.69 36.34 -17.32
CA PRO A 48 -12.55 36.53 -18.76
C PRO A 48 -11.67 35.48 -19.45
N THR A 49 -12.14 35.10 -20.63
CA THR A 49 -11.43 34.32 -21.66
C THR A 49 -10.10 34.97 -22.02
N ASN A 50 -9.01 34.22 -21.94
CA ASN A 50 -7.89 34.35 -22.88
C ASN A 50 -7.26 32.99 -23.15
N ILE A 51 -7.37 32.61 -24.42
CA ILE A 51 -6.81 31.41 -25.04
C ILE A 51 -5.32 31.64 -25.23
N VAL A 52 -4.48 30.83 -24.59
CA VAL A 52 -3.15 30.48 -25.12
C VAL A 52 -3.00 28.97 -25.05
N LYS A 53 -3.07 28.32 -26.21
CA LYS A 53 -2.69 26.92 -26.40
C LYS A 53 -1.20 26.77 -26.10
N ARG A 54 -0.86 25.96 -25.09
CA ARG A 54 0.43 25.28 -25.03
C ARG A 54 0.25 23.92 -24.35
N ALA A 55 0.42 22.85 -25.11
CA ALA A 55 0.57 21.52 -24.57
C ALA A 55 1.85 21.51 -23.73
N THR A 56 1.71 21.43 -22.42
CA THR A 56 2.82 21.23 -21.50
C THR A 56 2.26 20.44 -20.34
N ASP A 57 2.85 19.28 -20.11
CA ASP A 57 2.51 18.32 -19.07
C ASP A 57 2.43 18.99 -17.69
N THR A 58 1.21 19.29 -17.23
CA THR A 58 0.99 19.75 -15.87
C THR A 58 1.01 18.54 -14.94
N ILE A 59 2.19 18.20 -14.40
CA ILE A 59 2.24 17.43 -13.15
C ILE A 59 1.73 18.36 -12.05
N GLN A 60 0.41 18.34 -11.86
CA GLN A 60 -0.22 18.97 -10.70
C GLN A 60 0.30 18.29 -9.43
N LEU A 61 0.95 19.11 -8.60
CA LEU A 61 1.24 18.82 -7.20
C LEU A 61 -0.06 18.98 -6.40
N ASP A 62 -1.04 18.12 -6.69
CA ASP A 62 -2.12 17.84 -5.76
C ASP A 62 -1.72 16.57 -4.98
N SER A 63 -1.95 16.65 -3.68
CA SER A 63 -1.99 15.60 -2.66
C SER A 63 -2.88 14.39 -2.97
N SER A 64 -3.63 14.41 -4.08
CA SER A 64 -4.30 13.24 -4.63
C SER A 64 -3.39 12.52 -5.64
N LEU A 65 -3.14 11.23 -5.45
CA LEU A 65 -2.50 10.42 -6.51
C LEU A 65 -3.36 10.56 -7.77
N PRO A 66 -2.76 10.77 -8.97
CA PRO A 66 -3.53 10.74 -10.20
C PRO A 66 -4.24 9.39 -10.28
N ASN A 67 -5.49 9.37 -10.73
CA ASN A 67 -6.21 8.13 -10.97
C ASN A 67 -5.49 7.38 -12.12
N VAL A 68 -4.57 6.49 -11.76
CA VAL A 68 -3.75 5.74 -12.73
C VAL A 68 -4.62 4.62 -13.27
N SER A 69 -4.76 4.51 -14.59
CA SER A 69 -5.44 3.37 -15.21
C SER A 69 -4.60 2.10 -15.08
N GLU A 70 -5.25 0.93 -15.03
CA GLU A 70 -4.56 -0.36 -14.90
C GLU A 70 -3.51 -0.59 -16.00
N ASP A 71 -3.78 -0.16 -17.24
CA ASP A 71 -2.83 -0.32 -18.36
C ASP A 71 -1.52 0.45 -18.15
N VAL A 72 -1.61 1.65 -17.55
CA VAL A 72 -0.44 2.48 -17.25
C VAL A 72 0.36 1.86 -16.11
N LEU A 73 -0.35 1.33 -15.10
CA LEU A 73 0.27 0.60 -14.00
C LEU A 73 1.05 -0.62 -14.51
N ASP A 74 0.45 -1.37 -15.44
CA ASP A 74 1.07 -2.56 -16.02
C ASP A 74 2.30 -2.24 -16.86
N LYS A 75 2.22 -1.20 -17.68
CA LYS A 75 3.39 -0.71 -18.43
C LYS A 75 4.51 -0.31 -17.47
N ALA A 76 4.19 0.43 -16.39
CA ALA A 76 5.18 0.85 -15.40
C ALA A 76 5.82 -0.34 -14.67
N LEU A 77 5.03 -1.35 -14.28
CA LEU A 77 5.54 -2.57 -13.62
C LEU A 77 6.34 -3.47 -14.56
N SER A 78 6.05 -3.44 -15.86
CA SER A 78 6.82 -4.19 -16.87
C SER A 78 8.21 -3.59 -17.13
N ASP A 79 8.38 -2.27 -16.92
CA ASP A 79 9.67 -1.60 -17.07
C ASP A 79 10.54 -1.82 -15.83
N ARG A 80 11.45 -2.80 -15.94
CA ARG A 80 12.41 -3.11 -14.86
C ARG A 80 13.28 -1.93 -14.47
N ARG A 81 13.69 -1.08 -15.42
CA ARG A 81 14.56 0.06 -15.14
C ARG A 81 13.80 1.12 -14.36
N PHE A 82 12.54 1.35 -14.72
CA PHE A 82 11.65 2.23 -13.99
C PHE A 82 11.45 1.73 -12.55
N VAL A 83 11.02 0.48 -12.36
CA VAL A 83 10.78 -0.09 -11.02
C VAL A 83 12.04 -0.01 -10.15
N GLN A 84 13.21 -0.39 -10.69
CA GLN A 84 14.46 -0.33 -9.94
C GLN A 84 14.84 1.10 -9.52
N ARG A 85 14.60 2.10 -10.39
CA ARG A 85 14.82 3.52 -10.05
C ARG A 85 13.91 3.96 -8.90
N GLN A 86 12.62 3.61 -8.96
CA GLN A 86 11.66 3.96 -7.90
C GLN A 86 12.00 3.28 -6.58
N LEU A 87 12.42 2.00 -6.61
CA LEU A 87 12.86 1.27 -5.42
C LEU A 87 14.10 1.90 -4.79
N LYS A 88 15.11 2.28 -5.60
CA LYS A 88 16.30 2.99 -5.11
C LYS A 88 15.96 4.34 -4.48
N CYS A 89 15.03 5.10 -5.06
CA CYS A 89 14.54 6.33 -4.44
C CYS A 89 13.89 6.04 -3.07
N ALA A 90 13.03 5.02 -3.01
CA ALA A 90 12.34 4.62 -1.79
C ALA A 90 13.32 4.16 -0.69
N THR A 91 14.42 3.50 -1.05
CA THR A 91 15.48 3.11 -0.09
C THR A 91 16.54 4.20 0.17
N GLY A 92 16.44 5.35 -0.51
CA GLY A 92 17.45 6.41 -0.41
C GLY A 92 18.79 6.10 -1.07
N GLU A 93 18.87 5.04 -1.88
CA GLU A 93 20.07 4.62 -2.62
C GLU A 93 20.23 5.33 -3.98
N GLY A 94 19.30 6.22 -4.34
CA GLY A 94 19.34 6.92 -5.62
C GLY A 94 18.48 8.18 -5.68
N PRO A 95 18.56 8.92 -6.80
CA PRO A 95 17.78 10.13 -7.00
C PRO A 95 16.29 9.83 -7.10
N CYS A 96 15.49 10.79 -6.66
CA CYS A 96 14.03 10.69 -6.66
C CYS A 96 13.39 11.65 -7.66
N ASP A 97 12.69 11.09 -8.63
CA ASP A 97 11.78 11.80 -9.53
C ASP A 97 10.52 12.24 -8.76
N PRO A 98 9.67 13.12 -9.33
CA PRO A 98 8.40 13.52 -8.70
C PRO A 98 7.52 12.32 -8.28
N ILE A 99 7.49 11.27 -9.10
CA ILE A 99 6.77 10.02 -8.83
C ILE A 99 7.42 9.28 -7.65
N GLY A 100 8.74 9.09 -7.68
CA GLY A 100 9.48 8.43 -6.60
C GLY A 100 9.33 9.13 -5.25
N ARG A 101 9.26 10.47 -5.24
CA ARG A 101 8.99 11.24 -4.01
C ARG A 101 7.60 10.95 -3.44
N LYS A 102 6.57 10.86 -4.28
CA LYS A 102 5.23 10.46 -3.85
C LYS A 102 5.25 9.03 -3.28
N ILE A 103 5.87 8.08 -4.00
CA ILE A 103 6.01 6.69 -3.52
C ILE A 103 6.71 6.65 -2.16
N LYS A 104 7.83 7.35 -2.01
CA LYS A 104 8.60 7.41 -0.76
C LYS A 104 7.78 7.97 0.41
N ALA A 105 6.95 8.99 0.17
CA ALA A 105 6.08 9.57 1.19
C ALA A 105 4.96 8.62 1.63
N HIS A 106 4.42 7.81 0.72
CA HIS A 106 3.33 6.87 1.02
C HIS A 106 3.79 5.46 1.42
N ALA A 107 5.04 5.09 1.11
CA ALA A 107 5.63 3.79 1.44
C ALA A 107 5.42 3.36 2.91
N PRO A 108 5.64 4.19 3.95
CA PRO A 108 5.45 3.74 5.34
C PRO A 108 4.00 3.37 5.66
N LEU A 109 3.03 4.06 5.05
CA LEU A 109 1.61 3.78 5.24
C LEU A 109 1.21 2.47 4.56
N VAL A 110 1.62 2.31 3.30
CA VAL A 110 1.35 1.12 2.48
C VAL A 110 1.99 -0.14 3.10
N LEU A 111 3.25 -0.05 3.54
CA LEU A 111 3.98 -1.19 4.12
C LEU A 111 3.41 -1.66 5.45
N ARG A 112 2.75 -0.76 6.21
CA ARG A 112 2.04 -1.09 7.45
C ARG A 112 0.62 -1.62 7.20
N GLY A 113 0.18 -1.69 5.95
CA GLY A 113 -1.19 -2.07 5.59
C GLY A 113 -2.23 -0.98 5.94
N MET A 114 -1.79 0.23 6.26
CA MET A 114 -2.64 1.34 6.68
C MET A 114 -2.73 2.37 5.56
N CYS A 115 -3.70 2.25 4.65
CA CYS A 115 -4.04 3.35 3.75
C CYS A 115 -5.45 3.89 3.99
N VAL A 116 -5.59 4.74 5.00
CA VAL A 116 -6.87 5.34 5.40
C VAL A 116 -7.45 6.28 4.31
N LYS A 117 -6.59 6.81 3.43
CA LYS A 117 -6.97 7.74 2.37
C LYS A 117 -7.06 7.11 0.98
N CYS A 118 -6.83 5.80 0.84
CA CYS A 118 -6.90 5.13 -0.47
C CYS A 118 -8.34 4.71 -0.78
N SER A 119 -8.73 4.85 -2.04
CA SER A 119 -9.89 4.20 -2.66
C SER A 119 -9.69 2.69 -2.81
N GLN A 120 -10.79 1.95 -3.00
CA GLN A 120 -10.73 0.49 -3.23
C GLN A 120 -9.91 0.11 -4.48
N SER A 121 -9.95 0.94 -5.52
CA SER A 121 -9.11 0.78 -6.71
C SER A 121 -7.63 0.94 -6.38
N GLU A 122 -7.26 1.99 -5.63
CA GLU A 122 -5.87 2.22 -5.23
C GLU A 122 -5.34 1.10 -4.33
N ILE A 123 -6.16 0.57 -3.42
CA ILE A 123 -5.78 -0.57 -2.58
C ILE A 123 -5.42 -1.80 -3.44
N LYS A 124 -6.24 -2.12 -4.45
CA LYS A 124 -5.96 -3.23 -5.38
C LYS A 124 -4.67 -2.99 -6.17
N GLN A 125 -4.47 -1.76 -6.64
CA GLN A 125 -3.26 -1.37 -7.37
C GLN A 125 -2.01 -1.51 -6.48
N ILE A 126 -2.08 -1.02 -5.25
CA ILE A 126 -1.03 -1.15 -4.25
C ILE A 126 -0.71 -2.63 -4.01
N GLN A 127 -1.71 -3.47 -3.75
CA GLN A 127 -1.51 -4.91 -3.53
C GLN A 127 -0.83 -5.58 -4.74
N ARG A 128 -1.21 -5.19 -5.96
CA ARG A 128 -0.60 -5.67 -7.20
C ARG A 128 0.86 -5.27 -7.31
N VAL A 129 1.18 -3.99 -7.07
CA VAL A 129 2.55 -3.46 -7.06
C VAL A 129 3.40 -4.18 -6.02
N MET A 130 2.88 -4.33 -4.81
CA MET A 130 3.57 -5.00 -3.70
C MET A 130 3.85 -6.47 -4.03
N SER A 131 2.87 -7.17 -4.58
CA SER A 131 3.02 -8.56 -5.04
C SER A 131 4.08 -8.68 -6.14
N HIS A 132 4.12 -7.72 -7.07
CA HIS A 132 5.12 -7.69 -8.13
C HIS A 132 6.54 -7.45 -7.56
N ILE A 133 6.69 -6.51 -6.64
CA ILE A 133 7.98 -6.17 -6.01
C ILE A 133 8.50 -7.35 -5.19
N GLN A 134 7.66 -7.99 -4.37
CA GLN A 134 8.05 -9.15 -3.57
C GLN A 134 8.57 -10.31 -4.43
N LYS A 135 7.91 -10.57 -5.58
CA LYS A 135 8.28 -11.66 -6.49
C LYS A 135 9.55 -11.36 -7.29
N ASN A 136 9.71 -10.14 -7.79
CA ASN A 136 10.77 -9.80 -8.75
C ASN A 136 11.98 -9.08 -8.13
N TYR A 137 11.82 -8.43 -6.99
CA TYR A 137 12.83 -7.59 -6.32
C TYR A 137 12.89 -7.85 -4.80
N PRO A 138 13.09 -9.11 -4.36
CA PRO A 138 13.03 -9.47 -2.94
C PRO A 138 14.10 -8.77 -2.10
N LYS A 139 15.28 -8.49 -2.68
CA LYS A 139 16.38 -7.82 -1.97
C LYS A 139 16.03 -6.37 -1.62
N GLU A 140 15.53 -5.63 -2.60
CA GLU A 140 15.07 -4.25 -2.45
C GLU A 140 13.85 -4.19 -1.52
N TYR A 141 12.94 -5.16 -1.64
CA TYR A 141 11.78 -5.28 -0.75
C TYR A 141 12.18 -5.42 0.72
N THR A 142 13.11 -6.33 1.03
CA THR A 142 13.62 -6.50 2.41
C THR A 142 14.32 -5.25 2.92
N LYS A 143 15.06 -4.52 2.06
CA LYS A 143 15.66 -3.24 2.43
C LYS A 143 14.60 -2.19 2.77
N MET A 144 13.57 -2.04 1.93
CA MET A 144 12.46 -1.13 2.21
C MET A 144 11.78 -1.49 3.53
N LEU A 145 11.46 -2.77 3.73
CA LEU A 145 10.92 -3.28 4.98
C LEU A 145 11.80 -2.89 6.16
N LYS A 146 13.11 -3.11 6.10
CA LYS A 146 14.03 -2.74 7.17
C LYS A 146 13.97 -1.24 7.47
N GLN A 147 14.03 -0.41 6.42
CA GLN A 147 14.05 1.05 6.56
C GLN A 147 12.76 1.62 7.16
N TYR A 148 11.59 1.14 6.73
CA TYR A 148 10.30 1.69 7.16
C TYR A 148 9.74 1.02 8.43
N GLN A 149 10.21 -0.17 8.80
CA GLN A 149 9.90 -0.79 10.08
C GLN A 149 10.77 -0.24 11.21
N SER A 150 12.02 0.18 10.94
CA SER A 150 12.93 0.72 11.96
C SER A 150 12.75 2.22 12.24
N GLY A 151 11.71 2.88 11.69
CA GLY A 151 11.56 4.33 11.79
C GLY A 151 10.12 4.84 11.59
N PHE A 152 9.35 4.84 12.67
CA PHE A 152 8.81 6.05 13.32
C PHE A 152 8.39 5.68 14.74
#